data_AF-A0A7V9UZ49-F1
#
_entry.id   AF-A0A7V9UZ49-F1
#
_cell.length_a   1.000
_cell.length_b   1.000
_cell.length_c   1.000
_cell.angle_alpha   90.00
_cell.angle_beta   90.00
_cell.angle_gamma   90.00
#
_symmetry.space_group_name_H-M   'P 1'
#
loop_
_entity.id
_entity.type
_entity.pdbx_description
1 polymer ?
#
loop_
_entity_poly.entity_id
_entity_poly.type
_entity_poly.pdbx_seq_one_letter_code
_entity_poly.pdbx_strand_id
1 'polypeptide(L)'
;HRVNEQVSTRRMRIVKYRGTTHGTNEYPFLIDETGISVLPVTALSLTHEASDERVGTGVPRLDAMLGGKGVYRGTTVLVTGTAGTGKTSLAAHFADAACRRGERCLYFAFEESSSQLSRNMRSIGIDFAPHVQAGLLEFHASRPTLYGLEMHLVSMHKRIAEFRPSVVVVDPITNLATAGTTGDAARMVLRLLDYLKATGITAFFTSLTSAGQELEGTDLGVSSIVDTWLLLRDLETNGERTRGMYVLKSRGMSHSNQIREFVLTDRGIELLDVYVGPEGVLTGSARVAREAQARARGVARSEEVARRQREHEAKRQEAEAKISMIRAELEREEEALARTLAQEQALDVAADEGARALARSRHADNGATAGSSGGGA
;
A
#
# COMPACT_ATOMS: atom_id res chain seq x y z
N HIS A 1 33.68 35.87 17.19
CA HIS A 1 33.91 35.47 15.79
C HIS A 1 34.98 34.39 15.78
N ARG A 2 34.68 33.17 15.33
CA ARG A 2 35.67 32.11 15.13
C ARG A 2 35.55 31.65 13.67
N VAL A 3 36.68 31.54 13.00
CA VAL A 3 36.76 30.97 11.65
C VAL A 3 37.28 29.56 11.83
N ASN A 4 36.47 28.57 11.47
CA ASN A 4 36.90 27.18 11.43
C ASN A 4 36.60 26.67 10.01
N GLU A 5 37.57 26.02 9.36
CA GLU A 5 37.43 25.54 7.98
C GLU A 5 36.91 26.61 7.00
N GLN A 6 37.36 27.86 7.16
CA GLN A 6 36.96 29.03 6.34
C GLN A 6 35.49 29.46 6.46
N VAL A 7 34.71 28.87 7.37
CA VAL A 7 33.32 29.27 7.66
C VAL A 7 33.28 30.22 8.86
N SER A 8 32.80 31.45 8.65
CA SER A 8 32.54 32.40 9.74
C SER A 8 31.21 32.08 10.42
N THR A 9 31.26 31.64 11.68
CA THR A 9 30.06 31.39 12.49
C THR A 9 29.96 32.44 13.60
N ARG A 10 28.80 33.11 13.70
CA ARG A 10 28.49 34.04 14.78
C ARG A 10 27.76 33.27 15.88
N ARG A 11 28.21 33.44 17.12
CA ARG A 11 27.65 32.76 18.31
C ARG A 11 27.38 33.77 19.41
N MET A 12 26.30 33.57 20.14
CA MET A 12 25.86 34.34 21.28
C MET A 12 25.80 33.43 22.51
N ARG A 13 26.25 33.92 23.66
CA ARG A 13 26.18 33.18 24.93
C ARG A 13 25.66 34.11 26.02
N ILE A 14 24.73 33.62 26.83
CA ILE A 14 24.30 34.32 28.04
C ILE A 14 25.30 33.95 29.15
N VAL A 15 26.17 34.89 29.54
CA VAL A 15 27.20 34.65 30.57
C VAL A 15 26.59 34.66 31.97
N LYS A 16 25.65 35.58 32.22
CA LYS A 16 24.95 35.73 33.50
C LYS A 16 23.55 36.29 33.29
N TYR A 17 22.59 35.81 34.07
CA TYR A 17 21.28 36.43 34.24
C TYR A 17 20.90 36.35 35.72
N ARG A 18 20.83 37.49 36.41
CA ARG A 18 20.61 37.50 37.86
C ARG A 18 19.14 37.18 38.16
N GLY A 19 18.90 36.21 39.05
CA GLY A 19 17.57 35.91 39.57
C GLY A 19 16.80 34.79 38.85
N THR A 20 17.33 34.24 37.75
CA THR A 20 16.76 33.05 37.09
C THR A 20 17.87 32.17 36.52
N THR A 21 17.50 30.95 36.11
CA THR A 21 18.39 30.05 35.37
C THR A 21 18.45 30.45 33.90
N HIS A 22 19.65 30.43 33.32
CA HIS A 22 19.88 30.64 31.89
C HIS A 22 20.70 29.49 31.29
N GLY A 23 20.55 29.27 29.98
CA GLY A 23 21.33 28.26 29.27
C GLY A 23 22.82 28.61 29.22
N THR A 24 23.69 27.62 29.43
CA THR A 24 25.15 27.80 29.51
C THR A 24 25.87 27.71 28.16
N ASN A 25 25.17 27.31 27.10
CA ASN A 25 25.75 26.99 25.79
C ASN A 25 25.97 28.23 24.91
N GLU A 26 26.83 28.09 23.91
CA GLU A 26 26.92 29.06 22.81
C GLU A 26 25.85 28.75 21.76
N TYR A 27 25.09 29.77 21.36
CA TYR A 27 24.00 29.67 20.40
C TYR A 27 24.37 30.35 19.09
N PRO A 28 24.33 29.65 17.94
CA PRO A 28 24.49 30.29 16.65
C PRO A 28 23.31 31.22 16.36
N PHE A 29 23.58 32.34 15.70
CA PHE A 29 22.55 33.32 15.34
C PHE A 29 22.80 33.95 13.98
N LEU A 30 21.71 34.36 13.31
CA LEU A 30 21.71 35.15 12.08
C LEU A 30 21.49 36.62 12.39
N ILE A 31 22.09 37.49 11.57
CA ILE A 31 21.65 38.89 11.43
C ILE A 31 21.18 39.03 9.99
N ASP A 32 19.92 39.34 9.81
CA ASP A 32 19.32 39.63 8.50
C ASP A 32 18.48 40.92 8.57
N GLU A 33 17.70 41.19 7.52
CA GLU A 33 16.86 42.40 7.40
C GLU A 33 15.83 42.53 8.55
N THR A 34 15.46 41.43 9.19
CA THR A 34 14.52 41.40 10.33
C THR A 34 15.21 41.47 11.70
N GLY A 35 16.55 41.55 11.73
CA GLY A 35 17.34 41.67 12.96
C GLY A 35 18.06 40.37 13.34
N ILE A 36 18.18 40.12 14.65
CA ILE A 36 18.91 38.96 15.20
C ILE A 36 17.96 37.77 15.36
N SER A 37 18.26 36.65 14.69
CA SER A 37 17.53 35.38 14.85
C SER A 37 18.41 34.33 15.52
N VAL A 38 18.00 33.88 16.71
CA VAL A 38 18.73 32.86 17.50
C VAL A 38 17.97 31.54 17.39
N LEU A 39 18.69 30.45 17.10
CA LEU A 39 18.11 29.11 17.12
C LEU A 39 17.63 28.77 18.54
N PRO A 40 16.37 28.35 18.74
CA PRO A 40 16.00 27.72 20.00
C PRO A 40 16.86 26.47 20.19
N VAL A 41 17.19 26.15 21.45
CA VAL A 41 17.74 24.84 21.78
C VAL A 41 16.67 23.85 21.34
N THR A 42 16.98 23.02 20.35
CA THR A 42 16.14 21.85 20.03
C THR A 42 15.78 21.19 21.35
N ALA A 43 14.49 20.98 21.59
CA ALA A 43 14.00 20.52 22.88
C ALA A 43 14.85 19.34 23.34
N LEU A 44 15.56 19.50 24.45
CA LEU A 44 16.42 18.46 25.01
C LEU A 44 15.59 17.26 25.51
N SER A 45 14.26 17.39 25.52
CA SER A 45 13.29 16.40 25.94
C SER A 45 12.61 15.73 24.74
N LEU A 46 12.62 14.39 24.72
CA LEU A 46 11.91 13.55 23.76
C LEU A 46 10.43 13.40 24.14
N THR A 47 9.69 14.52 24.27
CA THR A 47 8.31 14.56 24.79
C THR A 47 7.27 14.92 23.73
N HIS A 48 7.57 14.72 22.44
CA HIS A 48 6.61 15.00 21.37
C HIS A 48 5.51 13.92 21.31
N GLU A 49 4.27 14.33 21.07
CA GLU A 49 3.16 13.42 20.85
C GLU A 49 3.23 12.82 19.44
N ALA A 50 3.05 11.50 19.34
CA ALA A 50 2.99 10.80 18.06
C ALA A 50 1.54 10.76 17.57
N SER A 51 1.31 11.10 16.30
CA SER A 51 -0.01 11.02 15.67
C SER A 51 -0.26 9.62 15.11
N ASP A 52 -1.49 9.12 15.28
CA ASP A 52 -1.97 7.88 14.64
C ASP A 52 -2.44 8.11 13.19
N GLU A 53 -2.51 9.37 12.74
CA GLU A 53 -2.95 9.72 11.39
C GLU A 53 -1.96 9.21 10.34
N ARG A 54 -2.49 8.67 9.23
CA ARG A 54 -1.71 8.12 8.12
C ARG A 54 -1.85 8.99 6.87
N VAL A 55 -0.74 9.28 6.21
CA VAL A 55 -0.65 10.07 4.99
C VAL A 55 -0.03 9.26 3.85
N GLY A 56 -0.68 9.30 2.68
CA GLY A 56 -0.21 8.62 1.48
C GLY A 56 1.07 9.24 0.93
N THR A 57 1.95 8.39 0.40
CA THR A 57 3.26 8.79 -0.15
C THR A 57 3.17 9.37 -1.56
N GLY A 58 2.01 9.27 -2.22
CA GLY A 58 1.85 9.64 -3.63
C GLY A 58 2.18 8.51 -4.60
N VAL A 59 2.63 7.35 -4.10
CA VAL A 59 2.89 6.15 -4.88
C VAL A 59 2.06 5.00 -4.29
N PRO A 60 0.91 4.63 -4.90
CA PRO A 60 -0.04 3.68 -4.29
C PRO A 60 0.57 2.33 -3.94
N ARG A 61 1.51 1.83 -4.75
CA ARG A 61 2.21 0.57 -4.48
C ARG A 61 3.22 0.69 -3.33
N LEU A 62 3.78 1.87 -3.08
CA LEU A 62 4.62 2.12 -1.90
C LEU A 62 3.73 2.17 -0.66
N ASP A 63 2.56 2.81 -0.74
CA ASP A 63 1.57 2.80 0.34
C ASP A 63 1.16 1.37 0.71
N ALA A 64 0.97 0.49 -0.28
CA ALA A 64 0.72 -0.94 -0.06
C ALA A 64 1.87 -1.65 0.66
N MET A 65 3.13 -1.32 0.32
CA MET A 65 4.31 -1.82 1.04
C MET A 65 4.41 -1.29 2.47
N LEU A 66 3.69 -0.21 2.77
CA LEU A 66 3.67 0.50 4.05
C LEU A 66 2.33 0.25 4.78
N GLY A 67 1.74 -0.95 4.67
CA GLY A 67 0.50 -1.29 5.37
C GLY A 67 -0.77 -0.64 4.77
N GLY A 68 -0.72 -0.23 3.50
CA GLY A 68 -1.85 0.24 2.71
C GLY A 68 -2.21 1.72 2.84
N LYS A 69 -1.61 2.45 3.80
CA LYS A 69 -2.01 3.82 4.14
C LYS A 69 -0.87 4.85 4.09
N GLY A 70 0.31 4.45 3.60
CA GLY A 70 1.49 5.33 3.57
C GLY A 70 2.17 5.44 4.93
N VAL A 71 2.56 6.62 5.37
CA VAL A 71 3.37 6.84 6.59
C VAL A 71 2.58 7.58 7.67
N TYR A 72 3.03 7.60 8.94
CA TYR A 72 2.39 8.41 9.98
C TYR A 72 2.63 9.92 9.76
N ARG A 73 1.69 10.77 10.16
CA ARG A 73 1.89 12.23 10.20
C ARG A 73 2.94 12.58 11.27
N GLY A 74 3.81 13.56 10.98
CA GLY A 74 4.90 13.97 11.87
C GLY A 74 6.08 13.00 11.92
N THR A 75 6.07 11.97 11.07
CA THR A 75 7.16 11.00 10.97
C THR A 75 8.31 11.50 10.12
N THR A 76 9.44 10.82 10.19
CA THR A 76 10.58 11.03 9.30
C THR A 76 10.75 9.87 8.33
N VAL A 77 10.74 10.19 7.04
CA VAL A 77 11.04 9.29 5.92
C VAL A 77 12.43 9.60 5.37
N LEU A 78 13.29 8.59 5.30
CA LEU A 78 14.60 8.67 4.65
C LEU A 78 14.63 7.78 3.43
N VAL A 79 15.11 8.31 2.30
CA VAL A 79 15.35 7.56 1.08
C VAL A 79 16.83 7.58 0.74
N THR A 80 17.46 6.40 0.76
CA THR A 80 18.86 6.24 0.42
C THR A 80 19.03 5.56 -0.93
N GLY A 81 20.17 5.79 -1.59
CA GLY A 81 20.51 5.12 -2.83
C GLY A 81 21.57 5.85 -3.63
N THR A 82 22.20 5.12 -4.55
CA THR A 82 23.20 5.63 -5.49
C THR A 82 22.63 6.73 -6.39
N ALA A 83 23.50 7.51 -7.04
CA ALA A 83 23.07 8.54 -7.99
C ALA A 83 22.24 7.93 -9.13
N GLY A 84 21.16 8.62 -9.54
CA GLY A 84 20.30 8.20 -10.65
C GLY A 84 19.27 7.10 -10.34
N THR A 85 19.09 6.73 -9.07
CA THR A 85 18.11 5.71 -8.64
C THR A 85 16.68 6.21 -8.48
N GLY A 86 16.43 7.52 -8.56
CA GLY A 86 15.07 8.10 -8.49
C GLY A 86 14.65 8.66 -7.13
N LYS A 87 15.59 8.93 -6.22
CA LYS A 87 15.33 9.54 -4.90
C LYS A 87 14.54 10.86 -5.01
N THR A 88 15.02 11.79 -5.83
CA THR A 88 14.38 13.09 -6.11
C THR A 88 12.97 12.92 -6.70
N SER A 89 12.78 11.94 -7.58
CA SER A 89 11.45 11.61 -8.12
C SER A 89 10.49 11.15 -7.00
N LEU A 90 10.97 10.34 -6.05
CA LEU A 90 10.14 9.89 -4.93
C LEU A 90 9.81 11.04 -3.97
N ALA A 91 10.79 11.93 -3.72
CA ALA A 91 10.59 13.15 -2.96
C ALA A 91 9.56 14.08 -3.63
N ALA A 92 9.59 14.17 -4.95
CA ALA A 92 8.62 14.94 -5.73
C ALA A 92 7.20 14.36 -5.66
N HIS A 93 7.06 13.03 -5.76
CA HIS A 93 5.76 12.36 -5.56
C HIS A 93 5.21 12.65 -4.16
N PHE A 94 6.06 12.64 -3.14
CA PHE A 94 5.66 12.95 -1.76
C PHE A 94 5.18 14.40 -1.61
N ALA A 95 5.92 15.36 -2.19
CA ALA A 95 5.56 16.77 -2.20
C ALA A 95 4.25 17.04 -2.96
N ASP A 96 4.10 16.47 -4.17
CA ASP A 96 2.88 16.57 -4.98
C ASP A 96 1.67 15.97 -4.24
N ALA A 97 1.84 14.79 -3.61
CA ALA A 97 0.78 14.17 -2.83
C ALA A 97 0.33 15.04 -1.65
N ALA A 98 1.27 15.70 -0.96
CA ALA A 98 0.95 16.65 0.10
C ALA A 98 0.14 17.85 -0.43
N CYS A 99 0.61 18.47 -1.51
CA CYS A 99 -0.07 19.63 -2.08
C CYS A 99 -1.46 19.27 -2.63
N ARG A 100 -1.64 18.09 -3.22
CA ARG A 100 -2.96 17.59 -3.64
C ARG A 100 -3.94 17.38 -2.48
N ARG A 101 -3.44 17.17 -1.25
CA ARG A 101 -4.27 17.16 -0.02
C ARG A 101 -4.55 18.55 0.54
N GLY A 102 -4.09 19.62 -0.12
CA GLY A 102 -4.16 20.99 0.38
C GLY A 102 -3.16 21.30 1.48
N GLU A 103 -2.15 20.44 1.68
CA GLU A 103 -1.11 20.65 2.69
C GLU A 103 0.01 21.54 2.13
N ARG A 104 0.58 22.39 2.99
CA ARG A 104 1.76 23.18 2.64
C ARG A 104 3.03 22.32 2.70
N CYS A 105 3.81 22.33 1.63
CA CYS A 105 5.08 21.63 1.47
C CYS A 105 6.23 22.62 1.23
N LEU A 106 7.28 22.54 2.05
CA LEU A 106 8.51 23.31 1.87
C LEU A 106 9.61 22.38 1.36
N TYR A 107 10.20 22.70 0.22
CA TYR A 107 11.16 21.86 -0.48
C TYR A 107 12.55 22.52 -0.50
N PHE A 108 13.48 21.99 0.29
CA PHE A 108 14.89 22.40 0.28
C PHE A 108 15.67 21.59 -0.76
N ALA A 109 16.11 22.26 -1.83
CA ALA A 109 16.87 21.65 -2.91
C ALA A 109 18.35 22.09 -2.87
N PHE A 110 19.26 21.13 -2.76
CA PHE A 110 20.70 21.38 -2.65
C PHE A 110 21.50 21.02 -3.91
N GLU A 111 20.88 20.38 -4.90
CA GLU A 111 21.53 20.02 -6.18
C GLU A 111 21.03 20.83 -7.36
N GLU A 112 19.72 21.03 -7.43
CA GLU A 112 19.05 21.57 -8.60
C GLU A 112 18.36 22.89 -8.27
N SER A 113 18.26 23.78 -9.27
CA SER A 113 17.39 24.96 -9.15
C SER A 113 15.92 24.53 -9.15
N SER A 114 15.04 25.35 -8.59
CA SER A 114 13.58 25.12 -8.61
C SER A 114 13.03 24.95 -10.04
N SER A 115 13.56 25.72 -11.00
CA SER A 115 13.17 25.64 -12.41
C SER A 115 13.61 24.34 -13.08
N GLN A 116 14.84 23.89 -12.79
CA GLN A 116 15.37 22.63 -13.30
C GLN A 116 14.60 21.44 -12.72
N LEU A 117 14.39 21.43 -11.40
CA LEU A 117 13.61 20.41 -10.71
C LEU A 117 12.19 20.33 -11.27
N SER A 118 11.51 21.47 -11.42
CA SER A 118 10.16 21.51 -11.99
C SER A 118 10.11 20.99 -13.43
N ARG A 119 11.10 21.32 -14.27
CA ARG A 119 11.20 20.79 -15.63
C ARG A 119 11.37 19.27 -15.63
N ASN A 120 12.26 18.75 -14.79
CA ASN A 120 12.54 17.32 -14.72
C ASN A 120 11.34 16.54 -14.15
N MET A 121 10.63 17.09 -13.17
CA MET A 121 9.45 16.41 -12.60
C MET A 121 8.26 16.38 -13.57
N ARG A 122 8.14 17.38 -14.47
CA ARG A 122 7.15 17.33 -15.55
C ARG A 122 7.36 16.16 -16.51
N SER A 123 8.59 15.69 -16.73
CA SER A 123 8.83 14.54 -17.62
C SER A 123 8.36 13.21 -17.03
N ILE A 124 8.02 13.18 -15.74
CA ILE A 124 7.42 12.02 -15.06
C ILE A 124 5.98 12.32 -14.61
N GLY A 125 5.32 13.30 -15.22
CA GLY A 125 3.90 13.58 -14.98
C GLY A 125 3.59 14.37 -13.70
N ILE A 126 4.58 14.99 -13.06
CA ILE A 126 4.38 15.88 -11.90
C ILE A 126 4.54 17.33 -12.32
N ASP A 127 3.46 18.11 -12.24
CA ASP A 127 3.50 19.55 -12.46
C ASP A 127 3.38 20.31 -11.13
N PHE A 128 4.47 20.99 -10.75
CA PHE A 128 4.51 21.80 -9.53
C PHE A 128 3.92 23.21 -9.72
N ALA A 129 3.74 23.68 -10.96
CA ALA A 129 3.29 25.05 -11.19
C ALA A 129 1.97 25.40 -10.49
N PRO A 130 0.93 24.53 -10.50
CA PRO A 130 -0.31 24.80 -9.79
C PRO A 130 -0.12 24.92 -8.27
N HIS A 131 0.73 24.07 -7.69
CA HIS A 131 0.98 24.05 -6.24
C HIS A 131 1.73 25.29 -5.77
N VAL A 132 2.69 25.76 -6.57
CA VAL A 132 3.43 27.00 -6.30
C VAL A 132 2.50 28.21 -6.41
N GLN A 133 1.66 28.27 -7.45
CA GLN A 133 0.69 29.36 -7.65
C GLN A 133 -0.36 29.41 -6.53
N ALA A 134 -0.77 28.25 -6.02
CA ALA A 134 -1.69 28.14 -4.89
C ALA A 134 -1.05 28.47 -3.53
N GLY A 135 0.27 28.72 -3.48
CA GLY A 135 1.01 28.92 -2.22
C GLY A 135 1.12 27.67 -1.35
N LEU A 136 0.89 26.48 -1.93
CA LEU A 136 1.00 25.20 -1.24
C LEU A 136 2.43 24.65 -1.30
N LEU A 137 3.21 24.99 -2.32
CA LEU A 137 4.59 24.53 -2.47
C LEU A 137 5.55 25.72 -2.56
N GLU A 138 6.55 25.73 -1.68
CA GLU A 138 7.66 26.69 -1.74
C GLU A 138 8.99 25.94 -1.93
N PHE A 139 9.80 26.40 -2.88
CA PHE A 139 11.15 25.87 -3.09
C PHE A 139 12.19 26.80 -2.47
N HIS A 140 13.09 26.23 -1.67
CA HIS A 140 14.31 26.88 -1.23
C HIS A 140 15.52 26.18 -1.85
N ALA A 141 15.91 26.63 -3.03
CA ALA A 141 17.09 26.12 -3.73
C ALA A 141 18.33 26.93 -3.33
N SER A 142 19.32 26.27 -2.74
CA SER A 142 20.59 26.92 -2.38
C SER A 142 21.75 25.95 -2.53
N ARG A 143 22.95 26.47 -2.83
CA ARG A 143 24.15 25.64 -2.81
C ARG A 143 24.50 25.30 -1.35
N PRO A 144 24.96 24.08 -1.04
CA PRO A 144 25.42 23.75 0.30
C PRO A 144 26.56 24.64 0.77
N THR A 145 27.41 25.11 -0.15
CA THR A 145 28.53 26.01 0.15
C THR A 145 28.13 27.46 0.43
N LEU A 146 26.86 27.82 0.25
CA LEU A 146 26.38 29.19 0.52
C LEU A 146 26.57 29.58 1.99
N TYR A 147 26.38 28.62 2.89
CA TYR A 147 26.37 28.83 4.33
C TYR A 147 27.11 27.69 5.03
N GLY A 148 27.64 27.98 6.23
CA GLY A 148 28.02 26.91 7.16
C GLY A 148 26.82 26.10 7.64
N LEU A 149 27.06 24.90 8.17
CA LEU A 149 26.01 24.02 8.70
C LEU A 149 25.04 24.72 9.67
N GLU A 150 25.56 25.46 10.65
CA GLU A 150 24.70 26.19 11.61
C GLU A 150 23.85 27.26 10.92
N MET A 151 24.41 27.93 9.91
CA MET A 151 23.71 28.98 9.17
C MET A 151 22.60 28.39 8.28
N HIS A 152 22.85 27.23 7.65
CA HIS A 152 21.81 26.45 6.97
C HIS A 152 20.68 26.07 7.93
N LEU A 153 21.03 25.56 9.11
CA LEU A 153 20.03 25.20 10.12
C LEU A 153 19.17 26.41 10.51
N VAL A 154 19.76 27.55 10.86
CA VAL A 154 18.96 28.75 11.22
C VAL A 154 18.08 29.18 10.03
N SER A 155 18.62 29.19 8.81
CA SER A 155 17.87 29.55 7.60
C SER A 155 16.66 28.63 7.38
N MET A 156 16.85 27.32 7.48
CA MET A 156 15.76 26.33 7.38
C MET A 156 14.70 26.56 8.45
N HIS A 157 15.10 26.75 9.70
CA HIS A 157 14.17 27.03 10.80
C HIS A 157 13.34 28.30 10.54
N LYS A 158 13.99 29.37 10.09
CA LYS A 158 13.31 30.64 9.76
C LYS A 158 12.27 30.41 8.66
N ARG A 159 12.65 29.73 7.57
CA ARG A 159 11.73 29.42 6.46
C ARG A 159 10.58 28.52 6.89
N ILE A 160 10.83 27.51 7.72
CA ILE A 160 9.78 26.65 8.27
C ILE A 160 8.82 27.47 9.15
N ALA A 161 9.33 28.39 9.98
CA ALA A 161 8.51 29.22 10.85
C ALA A 161 7.65 30.24 10.07
N GLU A 162 8.18 30.79 8.97
CA GLU A 162 7.48 31.72 8.09
C GLU A 162 6.40 31.02 7.26
N PHE A 163 6.75 29.93 6.58
CA PHE A 163 5.86 29.22 5.67
C PHE A 163 4.90 28.26 6.38
N ARG A 164 5.24 27.81 7.60
CA ARG A 164 4.46 26.86 8.43
C ARG A 164 4.00 25.62 7.64
N PRO A 165 4.92 24.84 7.03
CA PRO A 165 4.56 23.66 6.25
C PRO A 165 4.02 22.54 7.13
N SER A 166 3.20 21.66 6.54
CA SER A 166 2.88 20.34 7.10
C SER A 166 3.88 19.27 6.66
N VAL A 167 4.59 19.52 5.55
CA VAL A 167 5.59 18.62 4.98
C VAL A 167 6.87 19.39 4.65
N VAL A 168 8.03 18.83 5.03
CA VAL A 168 9.35 19.35 4.65
C VAL A 168 10.10 18.29 3.87
N VAL A 169 10.61 18.67 2.70
CA VAL A 169 11.49 17.84 1.87
C VAL A 169 12.89 18.42 1.89
N VAL A 170 13.92 17.58 2.07
CA VAL A 170 15.33 17.98 1.94
C VAL A 170 16.05 17.03 0.99
N ASP A 171 16.50 17.57 -0.16
CA ASP A 171 17.05 16.79 -1.26
C ASP A 171 18.40 17.33 -1.79
N PRO A 172 19.53 16.62 -1.58
CA PRO A 172 19.79 15.60 -0.57
C PRO A 172 20.50 16.15 0.68
N ILE A 173 20.29 15.48 1.82
CA ILE A 173 20.96 15.83 3.08
C ILE A 173 22.47 15.57 3.03
N THR A 174 22.94 14.64 2.19
CA THR A 174 24.37 14.33 2.04
C THR A 174 25.18 15.52 1.57
N ASN A 175 24.58 16.44 0.83
CA ASN A 175 25.30 17.59 0.31
C ASN A 175 25.62 18.62 1.40
N LEU A 176 24.93 18.57 2.54
CA LEU A 176 25.29 19.37 3.71
C LEU A 176 26.67 18.97 4.27
N ALA A 177 27.10 17.72 4.08
CA ALA A 177 28.45 17.30 4.45
C ALA A 177 29.55 18.03 3.68
N THR A 178 29.24 18.73 2.58
CA THR A 178 30.24 19.57 1.88
C THR A 178 30.47 20.92 2.57
N ALA A 179 29.62 21.30 3.52
CA ALA A 179 29.69 22.56 4.28
C ALA A 179 30.36 22.40 5.67
N GLY A 180 30.89 21.22 5.99
CA GLY A 180 31.58 20.90 7.25
C GLY A 180 32.02 19.42 7.28
N THR A 181 32.15 18.82 8.46
CA THR A 181 32.43 17.38 8.57
C THR A 181 31.15 16.54 8.49
N THR A 182 31.26 15.26 8.11
CA THR A 182 30.13 14.31 8.12
C THR A 182 29.45 14.24 9.49
N GLY A 183 30.25 14.23 10.57
CA GLY A 183 29.72 14.20 11.94
C GLY A 183 29.00 15.48 12.33
N ASP A 184 29.46 16.64 11.89
CA ASP A 184 28.78 17.92 12.13
C ASP A 184 27.47 17.99 11.35
N ALA A 185 27.48 17.56 10.08
CA ALA A 185 26.27 17.50 9.25
C ALA A 185 25.22 16.56 9.84
N ALA A 186 25.63 15.38 10.34
CA ALA A 186 24.74 14.45 11.02
C ALA A 186 24.09 15.08 12.27
N ARG A 187 24.86 15.79 13.10
CA ARG A 187 24.33 16.50 14.28
C ARG A 187 23.39 17.64 13.89
N MET A 188 23.67 18.35 12.81
CA MET A 188 22.80 19.39 12.28
C MET A 188 21.47 18.81 11.80
N VAL A 189 21.50 17.70 11.04
CA VAL A 189 20.31 16.99 10.56
C VAL A 189 19.49 16.44 11.73
N LEU A 190 20.12 15.86 12.76
CA LEU A 190 19.43 15.43 13.98
C LEU A 190 18.65 16.58 14.63
N ARG A 191 19.30 17.75 14.79
CA ARG A 191 18.63 18.93 15.36
C ARG A 191 17.44 19.38 14.51
N LEU A 192 17.57 19.36 13.19
CA LEU A 192 16.46 19.65 12.29
C LEU A 192 15.31 18.63 12.47
N LEU A 193 15.62 17.35 12.56
CA LEU A 193 14.64 16.28 12.78
C LEU A 193 13.89 16.44 14.10
N ASP A 194 14.61 16.70 15.18
CA ASP A 194 14.02 16.90 16.51
C ASP A 194 13.03 18.07 16.48
N TYR A 195 13.38 19.15 15.78
CA TYR A 195 12.49 20.29 15.58
C TYR A 195 11.25 19.93 14.77
N LEU A 196 11.42 19.28 13.61
CA LEU A 196 10.30 18.89 12.75
C LEU A 196 9.33 17.97 13.49
N LYS A 197 9.85 16.96 14.22
CA LYS A 197 9.06 16.05 15.06
C LYS A 197 8.32 16.79 16.17
N ALA A 198 9.01 17.69 16.90
CA ALA A 198 8.38 18.48 17.96
C ALA A 198 7.25 19.38 17.45
N THR A 199 7.29 19.77 16.18
CA THR A 199 6.24 20.58 15.53
C THR A 199 5.20 19.75 14.75
N GLY A 200 5.29 18.41 14.78
CA GLY A 200 4.37 17.52 14.06
C GLY A 200 4.49 17.58 12.53
N ILE A 201 5.61 18.09 12.00
CA ILE A 201 5.85 18.23 10.56
C ILE A 201 6.40 16.91 10.02
N THR A 202 5.79 16.38 8.95
CA THR A 202 6.29 15.18 8.28
C THR A 202 7.52 15.52 7.45
N ALA A 203 8.63 14.83 7.68
CA ALA A 203 9.90 15.09 7.02
C ALA A 203 10.23 14.01 5.98
N PHE A 204 10.70 14.42 4.80
CA PHE A 204 11.17 13.52 3.75
C PHE A 204 12.58 13.90 3.32
N PHE A 205 13.55 13.06 3.61
CA PHE A 205 14.95 13.30 3.31
C PHE A 205 15.47 12.31 2.29
N THR A 206 16.33 12.78 1.39
CA THR A 206 17.09 11.91 0.50
C THR A 206 18.56 11.93 0.90
N SER A 207 19.21 10.78 0.82
CA SER A 207 20.63 10.63 1.08
C SER A 207 21.27 9.88 -0.07
N LEU A 208 22.35 10.41 -0.61
CA LEU A 208 23.21 9.63 -1.49
C LEU A 208 23.90 8.54 -0.65
N THR A 209 24.17 7.40 -1.29
CA THR A 209 25.01 6.34 -0.74
C THR A 209 26.06 5.99 -1.78
N SER A 210 27.27 5.73 -1.32
CA SER A 210 28.35 5.29 -2.20
C SER A 210 28.06 3.89 -2.77
N ALA A 211 28.33 3.69 -4.06
CA ALA A 211 28.18 2.38 -4.68
C ALA A 211 29.14 1.37 -4.03
N GLY A 212 28.60 0.21 -3.61
CA GLY A 212 29.39 -0.86 -2.99
C GLY A 212 29.50 -0.80 -1.45
N GLN A 213 28.89 0.18 -0.78
CA GLN A 213 28.74 0.11 0.68
C GLN A 213 27.69 -0.93 1.11
N GLU A 214 27.80 -1.38 2.36
CA GLU A 214 26.83 -2.29 3.00
C GLU A 214 25.40 -1.75 2.89
N LEU A 215 24.45 -2.67 2.68
CA LEU A 215 23.02 -2.39 2.51
C LEU A 215 22.41 -1.50 3.61
N GLU A 216 23.03 -1.48 4.79
CA GLU A 216 22.54 -0.84 6.01
C GLU A 216 23.39 0.36 6.45
N GLY A 217 24.29 0.85 5.59
CA GLY A 217 25.06 2.07 5.80
C GLY A 217 24.38 3.30 5.19
N THR A 218 24.37 4.41 5.93
CA THR A 218 24.16 5.75 5.35
C THR A 218 25.43 6.55 5.55
N ASP A 219 25.87 7.29 4.54
CA ASP A 219 27.09 8.10 4.59
C ASP A 219 27.11 9.07 5.79
N LEU A 220 25.93 9.56 6.21
CA LEU A 220 25.77 10.46 7.37
C LEU A 220 25.46 9.75 8.70
N GLY A 221 25.27 8.43 8.72
CA GLY A 221 24.91 7.68 9.94
C GLY A 221 23.53 8.02 10.54
N VAL A 222 22.61 8.58 9.75
CA VAL A 222 21.30 9.08 10.24
C VAL A 222 20.19 8.02 10.27
N SER A 223 20.43 6.81 9.76
CA SER A 223 19.44 5.73 9.66
C SER A 223 18.83 5.29 11.01
N SER A 224 19.57 5.43 12.11
CA SER A 224 19.11 5.06 13.45
C SER A 224 18.02 6.00 13.98
N ILE A 225 18.04 7.26 13.53
CA ILE A 225 17.21 8.37 14.04
C ILE A 225 15.86 8.48 13.29
N VAL A 226 15.82 8.02 12.03
CA VAL A 226 14.63 8.09 11.18
C VAL A 226 13.65 6.96 11.45
N ASP A 227 12.36 7.21 11.20
CA ASP A 227 11.28 6.26 11.53
C ASP A 227 11.01 5.28 10.39
N THR A 228 10.95 5.79 9.16
CA THR A 228 10.79 5.02 7.93
C THR A 228 12.03 5.17 7.06
N TRP A 229 12.59 4.05 6.61
CA TRP A 229 13.77 4.02 5.76
C TRP A 229 13.52 3.20 4.50
N LEU A 230 13.59 3.89 3.36
CA LEU A 230 13.49 3.33 2.02
C LEU A 230 14.88 3.28 1.37
N LEU A 231 15.22 2.17 0.74
CA LEU A 231 16.47 2.00 0.00
C LEU A 231 16.16 1.78 -1.48
N LEU A 232 16.74 2.62 -2.34
CA LEU A 232 16.75 2.46 -3.79
C LEU A 232 18.13 1.95 -4.21
N ARG A 233 18.16 0.81 -4.90
CA ARG A 233 19.40 0.13 -5.29
C ARG A 233 19.38 -0.22 -6.77
N ASP A 234 20.51 -0.08 -7.43
CA ASP A 234 20.73 -0.66 -8.75
C ASP A 234 20.93 -2.17 -8.64
N LEU A 235 20.12 -2.92 -9.38
CA LEU A 235 20.19 -4.36 -9.55
C LEU A 235 20.65 -4.62 -10.98
N GLU A 236 21.88 -5.11 -11.12
CA GLU A 236 22.42 -5.52 -12.41
C GLU A 236 22.15 -7.01 -12.58
N THR A 237 21.35 -7.37 -13.59
CA THR A 237 21.03 -8.76 -13.90
C THR A 237 20.86 -8.90 -15.40
N ASN A 238 21.47 -9.92 -16.00
CA ASN A 238 21.38 -10.21 -17.44
C ASN A 238 21.78 -9.03 -18.36
N GLY A 239 22.75 -8.21 -17.94
CA GLY A 239 23.21 -7.05 -18.71
C GLY A 239 22.27 -5.84 -18.67
N GLU A 240 21.20 -5.90 -17.88
CA GLU A 240 20.29 -4.78 -17.66
C GLU A 240 20.50 -4.19 -16.26
N ARG A 241 20.59 -2.86 -16.19
CA ARG A 241 20.56 -2.12 -14.93
C ARG A 241 19.12 -1.78 -14.58
N THR A 242 18.56 -2.54 -13.66
CA THR A 242 17.23 -2.31 -13.10
C THR A 242 17.35 -1.60 -11.75
N ARG A 243 16.33 -0.89 -11.29
CA ARG A 243 16.30 -0.33 -9.94
C ARG A 243 15.37 -1.16 -9.06
N GLY A 244 15.79 -1.45 -7.84
CA GLY A 244 14.98 -2.11 -6.82
C GLY A 244 14.72 -1.16 -5.66
N MET A 245 13.52 -1.24 -5.08
CA MET A 245 13.13 -0.52 -3.87
C MET A 245 12.85 -1.50 -2.73
N TYR A 246 13.37 -1.15 -1.55
CA TYR A 246 13.22 -1.87 -0.29
C TYR A 246 12.64 -0.93 0.76
N VAL A 247 11.79 -1.46 1.63
CA VAL A 247 11.47 -0.82 2.91
C VAL A 247 12.33 -1.51 3.96
N LEU A 248 13.42 -0.89 4.39
CA LEU A 248 14.34 -1.47 5.38
C LEU A 248 13.75 -1.42 6.78
N LYS A 249 12.97 -0.37 7.06
CA LYS A 249 12.42 -0.11 8.38
C LYS A 249 11.20 0.79 8.25
N SER A 250 10.19 0.55 9.08
CA SER A 250 9.13 1.50 9.32
C SER A 250 8.59 1.32 10.74
N ARG A 251 8.92 2.23 11.64
CA ARG A 251 8.55 2.14 13.06
C ARG A 251 7.05 2.31 13.26
N GLY A 252 6.48 1.51 14.16
CA GLY A 252 5.05 1.57 14.50
C GLY A 252 4.10 1.02 13.43
N MET A 253 4.61 0.38 12.38
CA MET A 253 3.79 -0.14 11.29
C MET A 253 4.39 -1.37 10.61
N SER A 254 3.52 -2.28 10.17
CA SER A 254 3.90 -3.39 9.29
C SER A 254 4.41 -2.85 7.95
N HIS A 255 5.47 -3.44 7.44
CA HIS A 255 5.99 -3.13 6.10
C HIS A 255 6.37 -4.40 5.34
N SER A 256 6.44 -4.28 4.02
CA SER A 256 6.81 -5.36 3.12
C SER A 256 8.31 -5.68 3.22
N ASN A 257 8.63 -6.96 3.39
CA ASN A 257 9.99 -7.49 3.28
C ASN A 257 10.40 -7.80 1.83
N GLN A 258 9.48 -7.59 0.88
CA GLN A 258 9.73 -7.84 -0.54
C GLN A 258 10.40 -6.65 -1.22
N ILE A 259 11.25 -6.97 -2.19
CA ILE A 259 11.84 -6.04 -3.14
C ILE A 259 10.81 -5.78 -4.23
N ARG A 260 10.66 -4.51 -4.64
CA ARG A 260 9.87 -4.12 -5.82
C ARG A 260 10.77 -3.49 -6.86
N GLU A 261 10.54 -3.79 -8.13
CA GLU A 261 11.24 -3.13 -9.23
C GLU A 261 10.71 -1.70 -9.36
N PHE A 262 11.61 -0.72 -9.36
CA PHE A 262 11.33 0.71 -9.40
C PHE A 262 11.49 1.23 -10.82
N VAL A 263 10.37 1.59 -11.45
CA VAL A 263 10.33 2.06 -12.83
C VAL A 263 9.89 3.53 -12.85
N LEU A 264 10.68 4.36 -13.52
CA LEU A 264 10.30 5.74 -13.82
C LEU A 264 9.64 5.76 -15.20
N THR A 265 8.38 6.17 -15.24
CA THR A 265 7.60 6.34 -16.47
C THR A 265 7.29 7.83 -16.68
N ASP A 266 6.71 8.16 -17.83
CA ASP A 266 6.16 9.47 -18.14
C ASP A 266 4.94 9.85 -17.28
N ARG A 267 4.38 8.89 -16.54
CA ARG A 267 3.25 9.05 -15.62
C ARG A 267 3.64 8.98 -14.14
N GLY A 268 4.94 8.83 -13.86
CA GLY A 268 5.47 8.82 -12.50
C GLY A 268 6.17 7.52 -12.14
N ILE A 269 6.20 7.22 -10.84
CA ILE A 269 6.83 6.01 -10.31
C ILE A 269 5.84 4.85 -10.36
N GLU A 270 6.26 3.75 -11.00
CA GLU A 270 5.58 2.46 -10.95
C GLU A 270 6.47 1.45 -10.19
N LEU A 271 5.85 0.69 -9.28
CA LEU A 271 6.53 -0.36 -8.51
C LEU A 271 5.98 -1.72 -8.92
N LEU A 272 6.83 -2.53 -9.52
CA LEU A 272 6.47 -3.82 -10.10
C LEU A 272 6.86 -4.97 -9.17
N ASP A 273 6.11 -6.07 -9.29
CA ASP A 273 6.37 -7.33 -8.62
C ASP A 273 7.65 -7.95 -9.18
N VAL A 274 8.55 -8.38 -8.29
CA VAL A 274 9.77 -9.06 -8.71
C VAL A 274 9.58 -10.56 -8.57
N TYR A 275 9.95 -11.32 -9.61
CA TYR A 275 9.72 -12.76 -9.65
C TYR A 275 10.94 -13.49 -9.11
N VAL A 276 10.78 -14.42 -8.18
CA VAL A 276 11.92 -15.23 -7.71
C VAL A 276 12.13 -16.41 -8.67
N GLY A 277 13.30 -16.46 -9.29
CA GLY A 277 13.82 -17.57 -10.07
C GLY A 277 14.78 -18.45 -9.27
N PRO A 278 15.23 -19.58 -9.84
CA PRO A 278 16.13 -20.52 -9.15
C PRO A 278 17.49 -19.92 -8.74
N GLU A 279 17.95 -18.85 -9.40
CA GLU A 279 19.20 -18.14 -9.08
C GLU A 279 19.00 -16.80 -8.35
N GLY A 280 17.77 -16.49 -7.92
CA GLY A 280 17.47 -15.27 -7.16
C GLY A 280 16.35 -14.42 -7.78
N VAL A 281 16.42 -13.12 -7.55
CA VAL A 281 15.38 -12.14 -7.86
C VAL A 281 15.44 -11.76 -9.35
N LEU A 282 14.42 -12.10 -10.14
CA LEU A 282 14.33 -11.83 -11.58
C LEU A 282 13.72 -10.45 -11.83
N THR A 283 14.50 -9.56 -12.43
CA THR A 283 14.11 -8.21 -12.85
C THR A 283 14.21 -8.06 -14.38
N GLY A 284 13.68 -6.96 -14.94
CA GLY A 284 13.88 -6.60 -16.36
C GLY A 284 13.33 -7.63 -17.35
N SER A 285 14.10 -7.93 -18.42
CA SER A 285 13.71 -8.89 -19.46
C SER A 285 13.43 -10.30 -18.94
N ALA A 286 14.16 -10.77 -17.92
CA ALA A 286 13.92 -12.06 -17.30
C ALA A 286 12.57 -12.14 -16.56
N ARG A 287 12.12 -11.01 -15.98
CA ARG A 287 10.75 -10.89 -15.46
C ARG A 287 9.74 -10.99 -16.60
N VAL A 288 9.92 -10.23 -17.68
CA VAL A 288 8.96 -10.19 -18.80
C VAL A 288 8.76 -11.59 -19.39
N ALA A 289 9.84 -12.35 -19.59
CA ALA A 289 9.77 -13.73 -20.04
C ALA A 289 8.98 -14.63 -19.08
N ARG A 290 9.19 -14.48 -17.76
CA ARG A 290 8.48 -15.29 -16.75
C ARG A 290 7.03 -14.88 -16.57
N GLU A 291 6.71 -13.60 -16.69
CA GLU A 291 5.32 -13.11 -16.68
C GLU A 291 4.57 -13.61 -17.91
N ALA A 292 5.21 -13.61 -19.09
CA ALA A 292 4.63 -14.19 -20.30
C ALA A 292 4.35 -15.70 -20.14
N GLN A 293 5.31 -16.45 -19.57
CA GLN A 293 5.11 -17.87 -19.25
C GLN A 293 3.99 -18.10 -18.22
N ALA A 294 3.91 -17.27 -17.18
CA ALA A 294 2.89 -17.36 -16.16
C ALA A 294 1.49 -17.06 -16.72
N ARG A 295 1.37 -16.03 -17.58
CA ARG A 295 0.13 -15.71 -18.30
C ARG A 295 -0.28 -16.85 -19.23
N ALA A 296 0.65 -17.40 -20.00
CA ALA A 296 0.37 -18.55 -20.88
C ALA A 296 -0.12 -19.78 -20.08
N ARG A 297 0.51 -20.07 -18.93
CA ARG A 297 0.08 -21.14 -18.01
C ARG A 297 -1.29 -20.85 -17.39
N GLY A 298 -1.58 -19.59 -17.05
CA GLY A 298 -2.87 -19.15 -16.52
C GLY A 298 -4.00 -19.36 -17.52
N VAL A 299 -3.79 -18.95 -18.78
CA VAL A 299 -4.73 -19.17 -19.88
C VAL A 299 -4.98 -20.67 -20.07
N ALA A 300 -3.93 -21.47 -20.21
CA ALA A 300 -4.06 -22.93 -20.37
C ALA A 300 -4.80 -23.59 -19.20
N ARG A 301 -4.55 -23.16 -17.95
CA ARG A 301 -5.26 -23.66 -16.77
C ARG A 301 -6.74 -23.26 -16.78
N SER A 302 -7.06 -22.03 -17.20
CA SER A 302 -8.45 -21.56 -17.31
C SER A 302 -9.23 -22.32 -18.40
N GLU A 303 -8.58 -22.62 -19.52
CA GLU A 303 -9.16 -23.42 -20.61
C GLU A 303 -9.42 -24.87 -20.18
N GLU A 304 -8.49 -25.47 -19.44
CA GLU A 304 -8.66 -26.82 -18.88
C GLU A 304 -9.79 -26.87 -17.84
N VAL A 305 -9.90 -25.86 -16.96
CA VAL A 305 -11.03 -25.76 -16.02
C VAL A 305 -12.35 -25.60 -16.76
N ALA A 306 -12.41 -24.73 -17.78
CA ALA A 306 -13.60 -24.54 -18.60
C ALA A 306 -13.99 -25.81 -19.37
N ARG A 307 -13.00 -26.57 -19.88
CA ARG A 307 -13.23 -27.87 -20.53
C ARG A 307 -13.83 -28.87 -19.55
N ARG A 308 -13.26 -29.00 -18.35
CA ARG A 308 -13.78 -29.89 -17.30
C ARG A 308 -15.19 -29.50 -16.85
N GLN A 309 -15.48 -28.20 -16.76
CA GLN A 309 -16.83 -27.72 -16.45
C GLN A 309 -17.82 -28.12 -17.54
N ARG A 310 -17.48 -27.96 -18.82
CA ARG A 310 -18.34 -28.40 -19.94
C ARG A 310 -18.56 -29.91 -19.93
N GLU A 311 -17.51 -30.70 -19.69
CA GLU A 311 -17.64 -32.16 -19.58
C GLU A 311 -18.53 -32.57 -18.39
N HIS A 312 -18.41 -31.88 -17.25
CA HIS A 312 -19.25 -32.15 -16.09
C HIS A 312 -20.71 -31.76 -16.32
N GLU A 313 -20.96 -30.63 -16.99
CA GLU A 313 -22.31 -30.19 -17.34
C GLU A 313 -22.96 -31.16 -18.33
N ALA A 314 -22.22 -31.63 -19.34
CA ALA A 314 -22.70 -32.64 -20.29
C ALA A 314 -23.05 -33.96 -19.58
N LYS A 315 -22.19 -34.44 -18.67
CA LYS A 315 -22.48 -35.64 -17.85
C LYS A 315 -23.71 -35.46 -16.95
N ARG A 316 -23.90 -34.25 -16.41
CA ARG A 316 -25.08 -33.92 -15.61
C ARG A 316 -26.36 -33.98 -16.46
N GLN A 317 -26.35 -33.38 -17.65
CA GLN A 317 -27.48 -33.44 -18.58
C GLN A 317 -27.79 -34.87 -19.02
N GLU A 318 -26.77 -35.67 -19.30
CA GLU A 318 -26.96 -37.09 -19.62
C GLU A 318 -27.60 -37.86 -18.44
N ALA A 319 -27.18 -37.60 -17.20
CA ALA A 319 -27.75 -38.22 -16.02
C ALA A 319 -29.21 -37.77 -15.79
N GLU A 320 -29.52 -36.48 -15.95
CA GLU A 320 -30.89 -35.95 -15.84
C GLU A 320 -31.81 -36.57 -16.92
N ALA A 321 -31.32 -36.74 -18.15
CA ALA A 321 -32.06 -37.43 -19.21
C ALA A 321 -32.34 -38.90 -18.86
N LYS A 322 -31.36 -39.63 -18.31
CA LYS A 322 -31.55 -41.01 -17.84
C LYS A 322 -32.57 -41.10 -16.70
N ILE A 323 -32.53 -40.18 -15.74
CA ILE A 323 -33.53 -40.12 -14.65
C ILE A 323 -34.93 -39.88 -15.22
N SER A 324 -35.06 -38.97 -16.20
CA SER A 324 -36.34 -38.71 -16.85
C SER A 324 -36.88 -39.95 -17.59
N MET A 325 -36.01 -40.69 -18.28
CA MET A 325 -36.39 -41.95 -18.93
C MET A 325 -36.87 -42.99 -17.91
N ILE A 326 -36.12 -43.20 -16.83
CA ILE A 326 -36.47 -44.19 -15.79
C ILE A 326 -37.79 -43.82 -15.13
N ARG A 327 -38.03 -42.53 -14.84
CA ARG A 327 -39.32 -42.07 -14.30
C ARG A 327 -40.49 -42.37 -15.24
N ALA A 328 -40.31 -42.15 -16.55
CA ALA A 328 -41.33 -42.45 -17.54
C ALA A 328 -41.55 -43.96 -17.76
N GLU A 329 -40.56 -44.82 -17.47
CA GLU A 329 -40.74 -46.28 -17.41
C GLU A 329 -41.53 -46.68 -16.18
N LEU A 330 -41.20 -46.15 -15.00
CA LEU A 330 -41.90 -46.43 -13.75
C LEU A 330 -43.38 -46.04 -13.82
N GLU A 331 -43.69 -44.87 -14.38
CA GLU A 331 -45.07 -44.40 -14.54
C GLU A 331 -45.89 -45.33 -15.46
N ARG A 332 -45.27 -45.86 -16.52
CA ARG A 332 -45.90 -46.85 -17.40
C ARG A 332 -46.14 -48.18 -16.70
N GLU A 333 -45.21 -48.63 -15.86
CA GLU A 333 -45.40 -49.84 -15.05
C GLU A 333 -46.50 -49.65 -13.99
N GLU A 334 -46.56 -48.50 -13.31
CA GLU A 334 -47.60 -48.18 -12.35
C GLU A 334 -48.99 -48.16 -13.00
N GLU A 335 -49.14 -47.55 -14.18
CA GLU A 335 -50.39 -47.58 -14.94
C GLU A 335 -50.80 -49.01 -15.33
N ALA A 336 -49.84 -49.83 -15.77
CA ALA A 336 -50.12 -51.21 -16.13
C ALA A 336 -50.56 -52.04 -14.92
N LEU A 337 -49.91 -51.85 -13.77
CA LEU A 337 -50.26 -52.48 -12.50
C LEU A 337 -51.67 -52.05 -12.05
N ALA A 338 -51.98 -50.75 -12.12
CA ALA A 338 -53.29 -50.21 -11.77
C ALA A 338 -54.41 -50.79 -12.65
N ARG A 339 -54.17 -50.94 -13.96
CA ARG A 339 -55.13 -51.59 -14.88
C ARG A 339 -55.35 -53.06 -14.52
N THR A 340 -54.29 -53.77 -14.15
CA THR A 340 -54.37 -55.18 -13.75
C THR A 340 -55.17 -55.35 -12.45
N LEU A 341 -54.90 -54.51 -11.45
CA LEU A 341 -55.64 -54.48 -10.19
C LEU A 341 -57.12 -54.13 -10.40
N ALA A 342 -57.42 -53.15 -11.25
CA ALA A 342 -58.81 -52.80 -11.59
C ALA A 342 -59.55 -53.95 -12.29
N GLN A 343 -58.84 -54.72 -13.12
CA GLN A 343 -59.40 -55.90 -13.78
C GLN A 343 -59.67 -57.05 -12.81
N GLU A 344 -58.76 -57.32 -11.87
CA GLU A 344 -59.00 -58.29 -10.80
C GLU A 344 -60.17 -57.88 -9.90
N GLN A 345 -60.24 -56.60 -9.49
CA GLN A 345 -61.36 -56.10 -8.70
C GLN A 345 -62.71 -56.22 -9.43
N ALA A 346 -62.74 -55.97 -10.75
CA ALA A 346 -63.95 -56.15 -11.55
C ALA A 346 -64.37 -57.63 -11.65
N LEU A 347 -63.40 -58.55 -11.75
CA LEU A 347 -63.66 -59.99 -11.73
C LEU A 347 -64.18 -60.46 -10.37
N ASP A 348 -63.61 -59.96 -9.27
CA ASP A 348 -64.07 -60.27 -7.91
C ASP A 348 -65.49 -59.75 -7.66
N VAL A 349 -65.82 -58.53 -8.10
CA VAL A 349 -67.18 -57.97 -8.01
C VAL A 349 -68.16 -58.79 -8.86
N ALA A 350 -67.78 -59.18 -10.07
CA ALA A 350 -68.63 -60.03 -10.92
C ALA A 350 -68.83 -61.44 -10.34
N ALA A 351 -67.80 -62.01 -9.68
CA ALA A 351 -67.91 -63.28 -8.98
C ALA A 351 -68.82 -63.18 -7.75
N ASP A 352 -68.74 -62.09 -6.98
CA ASP A 352 -69.58 -61.85 -5.80
C ASP A 352 -71.05 -61.56 -6.20
N GLU A 353 -71.27 -60.83 -7.30
CA GLU A 353 -72.61 -60.64 -7.89
C GLU A 353 -73.19 -61.95 -8.44
N GLY A 354 -72.37 -62.77 -9.10
CA GLY A 354 -72.73 -64.11 -9.55
C GLY A 354 -73.12 -65.03 -8.39
N ALA A 355 -72.38 -65.00 -7.29
CA ALA A 355 -72.69 -65.74 -6.07
C ALA A 355 -74.00 -65.25 -5.42
N ARG A 356 -74.24 -63.93 -5.38
CA ARG A 356 -75.50 -63.34 -4.89
C ARG A 356 -76.71 -63.61 -5.80
N ALA A 357 -76.50 -63.78 -7.11
CA ALA A 357 -77.55 -64.18 -8.04
C ALA A 357 -77.91 -65.68 -7.89
N LEU A 358 -76.91 -66.54 -7.71
CA LEU A 358 -77.08 -67.96 -7.38
C LEU A 358 -77.75 -68.18 -6.02
N ALA A 359 -77.46 -67.35 -5.02
CA ALA A 359 -78.14 -67.38 -3.73
C ALA A 359 -79.62 -66.96 -3.83
N ARG A 360 -79.95 -66.02 -4.73
CA ARG A 360 -81.34 -65.58 -4.99
C ARG A 360 -82.16 -66.62 -5.74
N SER A 361 -81.58 -67.41 -6.64
CA SER A 361 -82.32 -68.50 -7.30
C SER A 361 -82.64 -69.66 -6.36
N ARG A 362 -81.80 -69.90 -5.33
CA ARG A 362 -82.05 -70.93 -4.30
C ARG A 362 -83.18 -70.60 -3.31
N HIS A 363 -83.55 -69.32 -3.17
CA HIS A 363 -84.65 -68.88 -2.30
C HIS A 363 -86.01 -68.78 -3.00
N ALA A 364 -86.09 -68.99 -4.31
CA ALA A 364 -87.36 -68.98 -5.05
C ALA A 364 -88.17 -70.29 -4.90
N ASP A 365 -87.57 -71.38 -4.41
CA ASP A 365 -88.22 -72.69 -4.28
C ASP A 365 -88.76 -73.03 -2.88
N ASN A 366 -88.60 -72.16 -1.88
CA ASN A 366 -89.11 -72.43 -0.53
C ASN A 366 -89.70 -71.18 0.13
N GLY A 367 -91.01 -70.97 -0.04
CA GLY A 367 -91.68 -69.85 0.60
C GLY A 367 -93.17 -69.67 0.33
N ALA A 368 -93.97 -70.75 0.32
CA ALA A 368 -95.42 -70.63 0.52
C ALA A 368 -96.04 -71.90 1.13
N THR A 369 -96.04 -71.98 2.46
CA THR A 369 -97.18 -72.47 3.25
C THR A 369 -97.13 -71.91 4.68
N ALA A 370 -98.05 -70.97 4.92
CA ALA A 370 -98.78 -70.65 6.16
C ALA A 370 -98.05 -70.34 7.49
N GLY A 371 -98.25 -69.11 7.98
CA GLY A 371 -99.26 -68.89 9.03
C GLY A 371 -98.82 -68.55 10.46
N SER A 372 -99.04 -67.28 10.83
CA SER A 372 -99.42 -66.75 12.17
C SER A 372 -98.40 -66.71 13.32
N SER A 373 -98.20 -65.51 13.89
CA SER A 373 -98.58 -65.11 15.28
C SER A 373 -97.65 -64.04 15.90
N GLY A 374 -98.25 -63.06 16.60
CA GLY A 374 -97.67 -62.21 17.67
C GLY A 374 -96.70 -61.11 17.22
N GLY A 375 -96.95 -59.79 17.38
CA GLY A 375 -97.13 -59.05 18.64
C GLY A 375 -95.78 -58.93 19.37
N GLY A 376 -95.20 -57.79 19.74
CA GLY A 376 -95.52 -56.37 19.77
C GLY A 376 -94.41 -55.67 20.59
N ALA A 377 -94.45 -54.33 20.63
CA ALA A 377 -93.54 -53.37 21.29
C ALA A 377 -92.41 -52.82 20.41
#